data_AF-A0A9W9R7T3-F1
#
_entry.id   AF-A0A9W9R7T3-F1
#
_cell.length_a   1.000
_cell.length_b   1.000
_cell.length_c   1.000
_cell.angle_alpha   90.00
_cell.angle_beta   90.00
_cell.angle_gamma   90.00
#
_symmetry.space_group_name_H-M   'P 1'
#
loop_
_entity.id
_entity.type
_entity.pdbx_description
1 polymer ?
#
loop_
_entity_poly.entity_id
_entity_poly.type
_entity_poly.pdbx_seq_one_letter_code
_entity_poly.pdbx_strand_id
1 'polypeptide(L)'
;MEQAGLQGSKLESETTTIADGNTIARCNLRNCAVTSSSVKLSDFSDCVFSHARSVKQSTGTKTHFHDVSYASRSTFSNSIIRDQSIVHRSEVKTSTVRDASNVKRSTIIGSSISHTSVSRTTLTDCDTEECFFERCSFKGMILKNGYWKRNQLVKKVGSKEPVAVKKGDLVPVVSTIVYLDSQQKG
;
A
#
# COMPACT_ATOMS: atom_id res chain seq x y z
N MET A 1 -40.86 42.02 -2.08
CA MET A 1 -39.48 42.10 -1.57
C MET A 1 -39.60 41.78 -0.09
N GLU A 2 -39.16 40.63 0.38
CA GLU A 2 -37.75 40.25 0.55
C GLU A 2 -37.65 38.72 0.68
N GLN A 3 -36.74 38.08 -0.06
CA GLN A 3 -36.46 36.65 0.05
C GLN A 3 -35.35 36.45 1.09
N ALA A 4 -35.60 35.65 2.13
CA ALA A 4 -34.57 35.19 3.05
C ALA A 4 -33.91 33.94 2.47
N GLY A 5 -32.69 34.10 1.93
CA GLY A 5 -31.82 33.00 1.52
C GLY A 5 -31.13 32.38 2.73
N LEU A 6 -31.43 31.11 3.02
CA LEU A 6 -30.66 30.29 3.94
C LEU A 6 -29.37 29.84 3.24
N GLN A 7 -28.26 30.48 3.63
CA GLN A 7 -26.92 30.17 3.19
C GLN A 7 -26.47 28.84 3.80
N GLY A 8 -26.09 27.89 2.94
CA GLY A 8 -25.61 26.58 3.35
C GLY A 8 -24.39 26.68 4.27
N SER A 9 -24.51 26.07 5.45
CA SER A 9 -23.39 25.90 6.38
C SER A 9 -22.36 24.96 5.75
N LYS A 10 -21.23 25.53 5.35
CA LYS A 10 -20.00 24.82 4.97
C LYS A 10 -19.55 23.98 6.17
N LEU A 11 -19.55 22.66 6.02
CA LEU A 11 -18.92 21.74 6.97
C LEU A 11 -17.41 21.98 6.95
N GLU A 12 -16.91 22.77 7.90
CA GLU A 12 -15.49 22.88 8.16
C GLU A 12 -15.04 21.61 8.88
N SER A 13 -14.27 20.80 8.17
CA SER A 13 -13.66 19.59 8.68
C SER A 13 -12.57 19.97 9.69
N GLU A 14 -12.96 20.17 10.95
CA GLU A 14 -12.03 20.36 12.06
C GLU A 14 -11.10 19.14 12.14
N THR A 15 -9.87 19.34 11.67
CA THR A 15 -8.83 18.31 11.71
C THR A 15 -8.17 18.42 13.08
N THR A 16 -8.41 17.44 13.95
CA THR A 16 -7.70 17.37 15.22
C THR A 16 -6.25 16.94 14.93
N THR A 17 -5.27 17.78 15.24
CA THR A 17 -3.84 17.41 15.13
C THR A 17 -3.38 16.85 16.46
N ILE A 18 -2.88 15.61 16.47
CA ILE A 18 -2.22 15.05 17.64
C ILE A 18 -0.77 15.54 17.65
N ALA A 19 -0.33 16.12 18.76
CA ALA A 19 1.02 16.67 18.91
C ALA A 19 2.12 15.66 18.54
N ASP A 20 3.27 16.18 18.12
CA ASP A 20 4.38 15.38 17.64
C ASP A 20 4.97 14.46 18.72
N GLY A 21 5.44 13.30 18.27
CA GLY A 21 6.25 12.41 19.10
C GLY A 21 5.49 11.52 20.08
N ASN A 22 4.16 11.49 20.00
CA ASN A 22 3.33 10.73 20.92
C ASN A 22 3.25 9.23 20.60
N THR A 23 2.88 8.45 21.62
CA THR A 23 2.43 7.07 21.43
C THR A 23 0.92 7.02 21.63
N ILE A 24 0.19 6.82 20.55
CA ILE A 24 -1.26 6.66 20.54
C ILE A 24 -1.57 5.16 20.56
N ALA A 25 -2.35 4.71 21.54
CA ALA A 25 -2.61 3.29 21.71
C ALA A 25 -4.06 3.04 22.15
N ARG A 26 -4.72 2.04 21.54
CA ARG A 26 -6.11 1.67 21.84
C ARG A 26 -7.08 2.84 21.68
N CYS A 27 -6.89 3.61 20.60
CA CYS A 27 -7.73 4.76 20.29
C CYS A 27 -8.58 4.50 19.04
N ASN A 28 -9.70 5.21 18.94
CA ASN A 28 -10.44 5.38 17.71
C ASN A 28 -10.16 6.81 17.21
N LEU A 29 -9.41 6.93 16.12
CA LEU A 29 -9.06 8.22 15.54
C LEU A 29 -9.93 8.47 14.32
N ARG A 30 -10.53 9.66 14.21
CA ARG A 30 -11.34 10.02 13.05
C ARG A 30 -11.00 11.42 12.61
N ASN A 31 -10.89 11.62 11.30
CA ASN A 31 -10.79 12.94 10.70
C ASN A 31 -9.64 13.78 11.31
N CYS A 32 -8.49 13.14 11.50
CA CYS A 32 -7.37 13.70 12.26
C CYS A 32 -6.04 13.54 11.52
N ALA A 33 -5.08 14.40 11.86
CA ALA A 33 -3.71 14.31 11.41
C ALA A 33 -2.82 13.76 12.54
N VAL A 34 -2.04 12.74 12.23
CA VAL A 34 -1.09 12.09 13.13
C VAL A 34 0.31 12.30 12.59
N THR A 35 1.07 13.18 13.23
CA THR A 35 2.39 13.59 12.78
C THR A 35 3.48 13.11 13.74
N SER A 36 4.60 12.62 13.19
CA SER A 36 5.81 12.25 13.95
C SER A 36 5.57 11.27 15.11
N SER A 37 4.48 10.49 15.07
CA SER A 37 3.96 9.73 16.21
C SER A 37 3.94 8.23 15.94
N SER A 38 3.81 7.43 17.00
CA SER A 38 3.61 5.99 16.91
C SER A 38 2.18 5.62 17.28
N VAL A 39 1.54 4.81 16.44
CA VAL A 39 0.18 4.32 16.66
C VAL A 39 0.20 2.80 16.81
N LYS A 40 -0.48 2.28 17.82
CA LYS A 40 -0.62 0.83 18.01
C LYS A 40 -2.02 0.43 18.46
N LEU A 41 -2.47 -0.77 18.08
CA LEU A 41 -3.73 -1.35 18.57
C LEU A 41 -4.92 -0.38 18.43
N SER A 42 -4.97 0.39 17.35
CA SER A 42 -5.94 1.47 17.17
C SER A 42 -6.70 1.31 15.87
N ASP A 43 -7.88 1.89 15.82
CA ASP A 43 -8.67 2.00 14.60
C ASP A 43 -8.71 3.45 14.16
N PHE A 44 -8.57 3.70 12.87
CA PHE A 44 -8.60 5.04 12.34
C PHE A 44 -9.28 5.14 10.97
N SER A 45 -10.00 6.24 10.76
CA SER A 45 -10.77 6.49 9.54
C SER A 45 -10.66 7.95 9.11
N ASP A 46 -10.49 8.16 7.80
CA ASP A 46 -10.41 9.50 7.21
C ASP A 46 -9.25 10.32 7.83
N CYS A 47 -8.12 9.65 8.07
CA CYS A 47 -6.96 10.25 8.73
C CYS A 47 -5.81 10.53 7.76
N VAL A 48 -4.88 11.36 8.20
CA VAL A 48 -3.59 11.56 7.55
C VAL A 48 -2.47 11.20 8.53
N PHE A 49 -1.53 10.37 8.09
CA PHE A 49 -0.37 9.95 8.86
C PHE A 49 0.89 10.48 8.19
N SER A 50 1.60 11.32 8.92
CA SER A 50 2.71 12.13 8.43
C SER A 50 3.98 11.82 9.19
N HIS A 51 5.04 11.36 8.51
CA HIS A 51 6.31 11.03 9.19
C HIS A 51 6.10 10.10 10.40
N ALA A 52 5.09 9.22 10.32
CA ALA A 52 4.68 8.42 11.45
C ALA A 52 5.76 7.36 11.70
N ARG A 53 6.31 7.37 12.91
CA ARG A 53 7.44 6.48 13.28
C ARG A 53 7.03 5.02 13.22
N SER A 54 5.80 4.71 13.64
CA SER A 54 5.25 3.38 13.44
C SER A 54 3.73 3.31 13.50
N VAL A 55 3.14 2.36 12.77
CA VAL A 55 1.71 2.02 12.84
C VAL A 55 1.57 0.51 12.99
N LYS A 56 1.24 0.01 14.17
CA LYS A 56 1.31 -1.43 14.49
C LYS A 56 -0.04 -2.00 14.91
N GLN A 57 -0.39 -3.20 14.44
CA GLN A 57 -1.58 -3.92 14.90
C GLN A 57 -2.84 -3.06 14.87
N SER A 58 -3.02 -2.29 13.79
CA SER A 58 -4.06 -1.26 13.70
C SER A 58 -4.90 -1.44 12.43
N THR A 59 -6.10 -0.87 12.43
CA THR A 59 -6.99 -0.88 11.27
C THR A 59 -7.17 0.53 10.74
N GLY A 60 -6.86 0.74 9.47
CA GLY A 60 -7.00 2.02 8.78
C GLY A 60 -7.98 1.94 7.62
N THR A 61 -8.89 2.90 7.54
CA THR A 61 -9.82 3.06 6.41
C THR A 61 -9.71 4.48 5.86
N LYS A 62 -9.76 4.66 4.53
CA LYS A 62 -9.71 6.00 3.90
C LYS A 62 -8.58 6.88 4.42
N THR A 63 -7.40 6.28 4.63
CA THR A 63 -6.29 6.94 5.31
C THR A 63 -5.16 7.23 4.34
N HIS A 64 -4.52 8.38 4.49
CA HIS A 64 -3.36 8.78 3.72
C HIS A 64 -2.10 8.61 4.56
N PHE A 65 -1.25 7.68 4.18
CA PHE A 65 0.06 7.45 4.80
C PHE A 65 1.14 8.07 3.92
N HIS A 66 1.93 8.97 4.49
CA HIS A 66 3.07 9.57 3.84
C HIS A 66 4.29 9.52 4.75
N ASP A 67 5.39 8.99 4.20
CA ASP A 67 6.65 8.78 4.92
C ASP A 67 6.46 8.06 6.26
N VAL A 68 5.70 6.96 6.22
CA VAL A 68 5.52 6.12 7.41
C VAL A 68 6.67 5.15 7.50
N SER A 69 7.54 5.38 8.49
CA SER A 69 8.78 4.62 8.64
C SER A 69 8.51 3.12 8.79
N TYR A 70 7.41 2.74 9.45
CA TYR A 70 7.08 1.33 9.60
C TYR A 70 5.63 1.04 10.01
N ALA A 71 4.85 0.51 9.09
CA ALA A 71 3.54 -0.08 9.35
C ALA A 71 3.63 -1.61 9.44
N SER A 72 3.05 -2.24 10.47
CA SER A 72 3.08 -3.71 10.55
C SER A 72 1.92 -4.37 11.27
N ARG A 73 1.58 -5.59 10.82
CA ARG A 73 0.48 -6.39 11.37
C ARG A 73 -0.85 -5.63 11.35
N SER A 74 -1.03 -4.79 10.34
CA SER A 74 -2.16 -3.86 10.25
C SER A 74 -2.99 -4.17 9.02
N THR A 75 -4.21 -3.64 8.98
CA THR A 75 -5.09 -3.74 7.82
C THR A 75 -5.42 -2.34 7.34
N PHE A 76 -5.17 -2.06 6.06
CA PHE A 76 -5.44 -0.77 5.43
C PHE A 76 -6.39 -0.97 4.25
N SER A 77 -7.50 -0.24 4.23
CA SER A 77 -8.48 -0.31 3.14
C SER A 77 -8.85 1.07 2.61
N ASN A 78 -9.13 1.16 1.31
CA ASN A 78 -9.45 2.42 0.64
C ASN A 78 -8.42 3.53 0.92
N SER A 79 -7.15 3.16 1.10
CA SER A 79 -6.11 4.03 1.64
C SER A 79 -5.05 4.33 0.59
N ILE A 80 -4.26 5.37 0.83
CA ILE A 80 -3.12 5.74 -0.03
C ILE A 80 -1.85 5.61 0.81
N ILE A 81 -0.90 4.81 0.34
CA ILE A 81 0.40 4.59 0.98
C ILE A 81 1.48 5.06 0.01
N ARG A 82 2.28 6.05 0.42
CA ARG A 82 3.26 6.69 -0.45
C ARG A 82 4.49 7.20 0.29
N ASP A 83 5.41 7.78 -0.47
CA ASP A 83 6.64 8.43 -0.01
C ASP A 83 7.50 7.49 0.84
N GLN A 84 8.03 6.42 0.24
CA GLN A 84 8.96 5.48 0.90
C GLN A 84 8.40 4.78 2.15
N SER A 85 7.08 4.69 2.26
CA SER A 85 6.42 4.02 3.39
C SER A 85 6.71 2.52 3.41
N ILE A 86 6.96 1.97 4.60
CA ILE A 86 7.24 0.54 4.78
C ILE A 86 6.02 -0.17 5.37
N VAL A 87 5.55 -1.22 4.70
CA VAL A 87 4.40 -2.05 5.11
C VAL A 87 4.83 -3.51 5.26
N HIS A 88 4.74 -4.06 6.46
CA HIS A 88 5.20 -5.42 6.75
C HIS A 88 4.15 -6.29 7.42
N ARG A 89 3.96 -7.53 6.96
CA ARG A 89 2.99 -8.48 7.55
C ARG A 89 1.59 -7.89 7.68
N SER A 90 1.16 -7.15 6.68
CA SER A 90 -0.09 -6.38 6.73
C SER A 90 -1.00 -6.77 5.58
N GLU A 91 -2.25 -6.33 5.64
CA GLU A 91 -3.22 -6.51 4.58
C GLU A 91 -3.59 -5.15 4.00
N VAL A 92 -3.50 -5.01 2.67
CA VAL A 92 -3.81 -3.77 1.95
C VAL A 92 -4.91 -4.07 0.92
N LYS A 93 -6.05 -3.39 1.03
CA LYS A 93 -7.25 -3.67 0.21
C LYS A 93 -7.71 -2.41 -0.51
N THR A 94 -8.08 -2.54 -1.79
CA THR A 94 -8.72 -1.46 -2.56
C THR A 94 -8.00 -0.12 -2.40
N SER A 95 -6.68 -0.15 -2.38
CA SER A 95 -5.81 0.95 -1.98
C SER A 95 -4.82 1.30 -3.09
N THR A 96 -4.08 2.39 -2.91
CA THR A 96 -2.96 2.76 -3.78
C THR A 96 -1.67 2.69 -2.99
N VAL A 97 -0.65 2.03 -3.53
CA VAL A 97 0.71 1.99 -2.97
C VAL A 97 1.68 2.53 -4.01
N ARG A 98 2.43 3.59 -3.70
CA ARG A 98 3.32 4.23 -4.68
C ARG A 98 4.57 4.87 -4.09
N ASP A 99 5.36 5.51 -4.95
CA ASP A 99 6.46 6.42 -4.61
C ASP A 99 7.56 5.76 -3.75
N ALA A 100 8.21 4.75 -4.31
CA ALA A 100 9.34 4.03 -3.69
C ALA A 100 9.02 3.33 -2.35
N SER A 101 7.73 3.03 -2.11
CA SER A 101 7.31 2.29 -0.92
C SER A 101 7.82 0.83 -0.92
N ASN A 102 7.81 0.19 0.26
CA ASN A 102 8.23 -1.20 0.42
C ASN A 102 7.15 -2.03 1.11
N VAL A 103 6.66 -3.09 0.45
CA VAL A 103 5.66 -3.99 0.99
C VAL A 103 6.20 -5.41 1.13
N LYS A 104 6.26 -5.94 2.36
CA LYS A 104 6.91 -7.22 2.65
C LYS A 104 6.05 -8.17 3.49
N ARG A 105 5.99 -9.44 3.08
CA ARG A 105 5.25 -10.51 3.79
C ARG A 105 3.77 -10.17 3.99
N SER A 106 3.17 -9.50 3.04
CA SER A 106 1.83 -8.93 3.17
C SER A 106 0.85 -9.60 2.20
N THR A 107 -0.41 -9.18 2.26
CA THR A 107 -1.43 -9.49 1.26
C THR A 107 -1.96 -8.19 0.68
N ILE A 108 -2.01 -8.09 -0.64
CA ILE A 108 -2.55 -6.93 -1.35
C ILE A 108 -3.68 -7.39 -2.27
N ILE A 109 -4.84 -6.74 -2.19
CA ILE A 109 -6.07 -7.15 -2.88
C ILE A 109 -6.69 -5.94 -3.58
N GLY A 110 -6.99 -6.09 -4.88
CA GLY A 110 -7.75 -5.11 -5.66
C GLY A 110 -7.14 -3.70 -5.63
N SER A 111 -5.82 -3.59 -5.53
CA SER A 111 -5.11 -2.34 -5.29
C SER A 111 -4.24 -1.95 -6.49
N SER A 112 -3.97 -0.66 -6.65
CA SER A 112 -2.99 -0.15 -7.61
C SER A 112 -1.64 -0.01 -6.92
N ILE A 113 -0.58 -0.52 -7.54
CA ILE A 113 0.77 -0.50 -6.99
C ILE A 113 1.70 0.06 -8.06
N SER A 114 2.41 1.14 -7.78
CA SER A 114 3.38 1.69 -8.72
C SER A 114 4.72 2.02 -8.07
N HIS A 115 5.83 1.90 -8.80
CA HIS A 115 7.18 2.30 -8.33
C HIS A 115 7.52 1.75 -6.94
N THR A 116 7.14 0.51 -6.63
CA THR A 116 7.17 -0.05 -5.27
C THR A 116 7.93 -1.37 -5.26
N SER A 117 8.71 -1.61 -4.19
CA SER A 117 9.34 -2.91 -3.93
C SER A 117 8.40 -3.80 -3.14
N VAL A 118 8.07 -4.97 -3.66
CA VAL A 118 7.12 -5.91 -3.05
C VAL A 118 7.77 -7.28 -2.91
N SER A 119 7.87 -7.79 -1.68
CA SER A 119 8.54 -9.07 -1.42
C SER A 119 7.75 -10.03 -0.52
N ARG A 120 7.75 -11.31 -0.86
CA ARG A 120 7.08 -12.39 -0.09
C ARG A 120 5.59 -12.12 0.14
N THR A 121 4.95 -11.45 -0.81
CA THR A 121 3.59 -10.91 -0.69
C THR A 121 2.67 -11.62 -1.67
N THR A 122 1.40 -11.81 -1.28
CA THR A 122 0.37 -12.29 -2.20
C THR A 122 -0.37 -11.10 -2.80
N LEU A 123 -0.42 -11.02 -4.12
CA LEU A 123 -1.17 -10.02 -4.87
C LEU A 123 -2.39 -10.68 -5.51
N THR A 124 -3.57 -10.10 -5.32
CA THR A 124 -4.83 -10.58 -5.89
C THR A 124 -5.53 -9.44 -6.62
N ASP A 125 -5.81 -9.61 -7.92
CA ASP A 125 -6.53 -8.64 -8.75
C ASP A 125 -5.98 -7.20 -8.70
N CYS A 126 -4.65 -7.07 -8.53
CA CYS A 126 -3.97 -5.79 -8.43
C CYS A 126 -3.57 -5.27 -9.81
N ASP A 127 -3.50 -3.95 -9.93
CA ASP A 127 -2.83 -3.27 -11.03
C ASP A 127 -1.41 -2.89 -10.58
N THR A 128 -0.41 -3.12 -11.44
CA THR A 128 1.00 -2.99 -11.06
C THR A 128 1.82 -2.32 -12.16
N GLU A 129 2.51 -1.24 -11.80
CA GLU A 129 3.34 -0.44 -12.68
C GLU A 129 4.75 -0.27 -12.13
N GLU A 130 5.79 -0.54 -12.92
CA GLU A 130 7.18 -0.28 -12.54
C GLU A 130 7.58 -0.80 -11.14
N CYS A 131 7.02 -1.95 -10.75
CA CYS A 131 7.25 -2.56 -9.45
C CYS A 131 8.32 -3.65 -9.50
N PHE A 132 9.06 -3.78 -8.39
CA PHE A 132 9.99 -4.89 -8.17
C PHE A 132 9.31 -5.98 -7.33
N PHE A 133 9.23 -7.21 -7.84
CA PHE A 133 8.61 -8.34 -7.15
C PHE A 133 9.62 -9.44 -6.77
N GLU A 134 9.71 -9.77 -5.48
CA GLU A 134 10.58 -10.86 -5.00
C GLU A 134 9.78 -11.92 -4.23
N ARG A 135 9.80 -13.18 -4.67
CA ARG A 135 9.13 -14.31 -3.98
C ARG A 135 7.63 -14.06 -3.71
N CYS A 136 6.96 -13.35 -4.61
CA CYS A 136 5.53 -13.06 -4.52
C CYS A 136 4.68 -14.19 -5.10
N SER A 137 3.39 -14.17 -4.81
CA SER A 137 2.37 -15.04 -5.43
C SER A 137 1.29 -14.16 -6.04
N PHE A 138 0.84 -14.50 -7.25
CA PHE A 138 -0.13 -13.72 -8.00
C PHE A 138 -1.42 -14.52 -8.21
N LYS A 139 -2.58 -13.89 -7.96
CA LYS A 139 -3.93 -14.45 -8.18
C LYS A 139 -4.74 -13.48 -9.03
N GLY A 140 -5.44 -14.00 -10.04
CA GLY A 140 -6.25 -13.17 -10.95
C GLY A 140 -5.43 -12.27 -11.89
N MET A 141 -4.16 -12.62 -12.13
CA MET A 141 -3.23 -11.87 -12.99
C MET A 141 -2.67 -12.77 -14.10
N ILE A 142 -2.43 -12.19 -15.27
CA ILE A 142 -1.76 -12.75 -16.45
C ILE A 142 -0.25 -12.53 -16.32
N LEU A 143 0.53 -13.59 -16.36
CA LEU A 143 2.00 -13.52 -16.29
C LEU A 143 2.59 -13.64 -17.71
N LYS A 144 3.46 -12.72 -18.13
CA LYS A 144 4.10 -12.69 -19.46
C LYS A 144 5.64 -12.71 -19.34
N ASN A 145 6.31 -13.11 -20.43
CA ASN A 145 7.77 -13.10 -20.61
C ASN A 145 8.61 -13.84 -19.55
N GLY A 146 8.01 -14.80 -18.84
CA GLY A 146 8.70 -15.62 -17.83
C GLY A 146 8.21 -17.06 -17.87
N TYR A 147 9.05 -17.98 -17.41
CA TYR A 147 8.66 -19.35 -17.08
C TYR A 147 8.28 -19.38 -15.60
N TRP A 148 7.02 -19.67 -15.32
CA TRP A 148 6.45 -19.58 -13.98
C TRP A 148 6.06 -20.98 -13.50
N LYS A 149 6.49 -21.34 -12.29
CA LYS A 149 6.12 -22.61 -11.64
C LYS A 149 5.68 -22.32 -10.22
N ARG A 150 4.51 -22.82 -9.82
CA ARG A 150 3.93 -22.58 -8.48
C ARG A 150 3.89 -21.09 -8.11
N ASN A 151 3.45 -20.24 -9.05
CA ASN A 151 3.37 -18.78 -8.90
C ASN A 151 4.70 -18.03 -8.69
N GLN A 152 5.83 -18.67 -8.99
CA GLN A 152 7.16 -18.05 -8.92
C GLN A 152 7.82 -18.02 -10.30
N LEU A 153 8.49 -16.91 -10.61
CA LEU A 153 9.32 -16.78 -11.79
C LEU A 153 10.57 -17.65 -11.62
N VAL A 154 10.70 -18.66 -12.48
CA VAL A 154 11.86 -19.56 -12.48
C VAL A 154 12.95 -19.01 -13.39
N LYS A 155 12.58 -18.47 -14.56
CA LYS A 155 13.52 -17.82 -15.49
C LYS A 155 12.82 -16.89 -16.46
N LYS A 156 13.58 -15.95 -17.03
CA LYS A 156 13.15 -15.09 -18.14
C LYS A 156 12.89 -15.97 -19.37
N VAL A 157 11.87 -15.62 -20.16
CA VAL A 157 11.62 -16.25 -21.47
C VAL A 157 11.56 -15.15 -22.52
N GLY A 158 12.47 -15.20 -23.49
CA GLY A 158 12.64 -14.15 -24.50
C GLY A 158 13.47 -12.95 -24.01
N SER A 159 13.42 -11.86 -24.76
CA SER A 159 14.21 -10.64 -24.49
C SER A 159 13.53 -9.63 -23.58
N LYS A 160 12.20 -9.69 -23.45
CA LYS A 160 11.38 -8.76 -22.65
C LYS A 160 11.35 -9.15 -21.18
N GLU A 161 11.28 -8.16 -20.29
CA GLU A 161 11.19 -8.42 -18.84
C GLU A 161 9.91 -9.19 -18.48
N PRO A 162 9.98 -10.13 -17.53
CA PRO A 162 8.81 -10.81 -16.99
C PRO A 162 7.85 -9.80 -16.36
N VAL A 163 6.57 -9.88 -16.70
CA VAL A 163 5.55 -8.95 -16.19
C VAL A 163 4.33 -9.70 -15.68
N ALA A 164 3.65 -9.16 -14.66
CA ALA A 164 2.34 -9.59 -14.20
C ALA A 164 1.33 -8.48 -14.51
N VAL A 165 0.25 -8.83 -15.23
CA VAL A 165 -0.79 -7.89 -15.68
C VAL A 165 -2.12 -8.36 -15.11
N LYS A 166 -3.03 -7.46 -14.73
CA LYS A 166 -4.35 -7.87 -14.25
C LYS A 166 -5.15 -8.61 -15.35
N LYS A 167 -5.94 -9.61 -14.96
CA LYS A 167 -6.84 -10.32 -15.89
C LYS A 167 -8.00 -9.39 -16.29
N GLY A 168 -7.97 -8.86 -17.51
CA GLY A 168 -8.99 -7.97 -18.06
C GLY A 168 -8.43 -6.78 -18.84
N ASP A 169 -7.17 -6.41 -18.58
CA ASP A 169 -6.52 -5.29 -19.25
C ASP A 169 -5.75 -5.77 -20.51
N LEU A 170 -6.14 -5.23 -21.67
CA LEU A 170 -5.55 -5.57 -22.98
C LEU A 170 -4.17 -4.91 -23.20
N VAL A 171 -3.73 -4.03 -22.30
CA VAL A 171 -2.44 -3.32 -22.37
C VAL A 171 -1.52 -3.78 -21.24
N PRO A 172 -0.32 -4.30 -21.52
CA PRO A 172 0.62 -4.70 -20.48
C PRO A 172 1.23 -3.47 -19.80
N VAL A 173 1.03 -3.35 -18.50
CA VAL A 173 1.81 -2.43 -17.66
C VAL A 173 3.17 -3.08 -17.39
N VAL A 174 4.26 -2.38 -17.70
CA VAL A 174 5.62 -2.91 -17.57
C VAL A 174 6.03 -2.81 -16.10
N SER A 175 6.12 -3.94 -15.40
CA SER A 175 6.72 -4.02 -14.07
C SER A 175 8.05 -4.75 -14.18
N THR A 176 9.16 -4.08 -13.89
CA THR A 176 10.51 -4.69 -13.95
C THR A 176 10.72 -5.64 -12.77
N ILE A 177 10.59 -6.94 -13.02
CA ILE A 177 10.93 -7.97 -12.04
C ILE A 177 12.43 -8.22 -12.08
N VAL A 178 13.19 -7.64 -11.15
CA VAL A 178 14.64 -7.94 -11.04
C VAL A 178 14.85 -9.22 -10.19
N TYR A 179 15.79 -10.05 -10.62
CA TYR A 179 16.15 -11.31 -9.98
C TYR A 179 16.90 -11.07 -8.67
N LEU A 180 16.60 -11.85 -7.63
CA LEU A 180 17.65 -12.21 -6.66
C LEU A 180 18.26 -13.51 -7.14
N ASP A 181 19.47 -13.38 -7.67
CA ASP A 181 20.34 -14.51 -7.93
C ASP A 181 20.56 -15.26 -6.61
N SER A 182 19.98 -16.45 -6.49
CA SER A 182 20.35 -17.39 -5.43
C SER A 182 21.61 -18.11 -5.88
N GLN A 183 22.74 -17.41 -5.81
CA GLN A 183 24.07 -18.00 -5.87
C GLN A 183 24.85 -17.59 -4.63
N GLN A 184 25.69 -18.52 -4.17
CA GLN A 184 26.46 -18.61 -2.92
C GLN A 184 25.69 -19.34 -1.78
N LYS A 185 26.10 -20.50 -1.28
CA LYS A 185 27.36 -21.29 -1.32
C LYS A 185 26.94 -22.78 -1.25
N GLY A 186 27.62 -23.72 -1.93
CA GLY A 186 28.89 -24.31 -1.49
C GLY A 186 28.59 -25.69 -0.95
#